data_AF-A0A9D1TXL8-F1
#
_entry.id   AF-A0A9D1TXL8-F1
#
_cell.length_a   1.000
_cell.length_b   1.000
_cell.length_c   1.000
_cell.angle_alpha   90.00
_cell.angle_beta   90.00
_cell.angle_gamma   90.00
#
_symmetry.space_group_name_H-M   'P 1'
#
loop_
_entity.id
_entity.type
_entity.pdbx_description
1 polymer ?
#
loop_
_entity_poly.entity_id
_entity_poly.type
_entity_poly.pdbx_seq_one_letter_code
_entity_poly.pdbx_strand_id
1 'polypeptide(L)'
;MKLVPKILIGVGAVVVIGGIAYHLSNSAPSTDLTRDQQALAIFEDGQCLMCHSENPDMPFYASFPVAKGLIQEDIAIGYKHTDLTGLYDALKNGKPVDEVTLAKVERVVEKGTMPMARFSMMHWGSAITAKKARMLKAWIAEHRAANYAAANVHAAFAFEPVQPIMDSLPVNPAKVALGKKLYHDTRFSADNSISCASCHELSTGGVDNKQYSDGVGGQKGGVNAPTVYNAALNFVQFWDGRAGTLAEQAGGPPMNPVEMACTSWDEIIVKLKEDKELTAEFLAVYPDGYSGDNLTDAIAEFEKTLLTPNSRFDRYLKGDSTAMTPTEIEGYTLFKANDCATCHVGANLGGQSYELMGLKADYFADRGLELTVEDNGRYKETQLERDRHRFKTPGLRNVALTAPYLHDGTAKTLEEAVDAMAVYQVGAPLSTADRDKIVAFLKTLTGEYQGQPLDAMKKI
;
A
#
# COMPACT_ATOMS: atom_id res chain seq x y z
N MET A 1 -62.71 23.83 -17.37
CA MET A 1 -61.57 24.17 -16.49
C MET A 1 -61.93 23.94 -15.01
N LYS A 2 -61.79 22.72 -14.46
CA LYS A 2 -61.83 22.46 -12.99
C LYS A 2 -61.00 21.23 -12.52
N LEU A 3 -60.09 20.68 -13.34
CA LEU A 3 -59.22 19.57 -12.91
C LEU A 3 -57.91 20.01 -12.22
N VAL A 4 -57.54 21.28 -12.33
CA VAL A 4 -56.25 21.80 -11.87
C VAL A 4 -56.05 21.78 -10.34
N PRO A 5 -57.04 22.06 -9.47
CA PRO A 5 -56.82 22.16 -8.02
C PRO A 5 -56.55 20.82 -7.33
N LYS A 6 -57.24 19.74 -7.74
CA LYS A 6 -57.10 18.41 -7.12
C LYS A 6 -55.79 17.73 -7.50
N ILE A 7 -55.32 17.95 -8.74
CA ILE A 7 -54.01 17.47 -9.21
C ILE A 7 -52.89 18.21 -8.47
N LEU A 8 -52.99 19.53 -8.28
CA LEU A 8 -52.00 20.31 -7.52
C LEU A 8 -51.93 19.90 -6.04
N ILE A 9 -53.06 19.62 -5.38
CA ILE A 9 -53.08 19.14 -3.99
C ILE A 9 -52.51 17.72 -3.88
N GLY A 10 -52.85 16.83 -4.83
CA GLY A 10 -52.32 15.47 -4.87
C GLY A 10 -50.81 15.42 -5.13
N VAL A 11 -50.31 16.23 -6.07
CA VAL A 11 -48.88 16.39 -6.34
C VAL A 11 -48.16 17.00 -5.14
N GLY A 12 -48.75 18.03 -4.51
CA GLY A 12 -48.20 18.64 -3.29
C GLY A 12 -48.08 17.65 -2.13
N ALA A 13 -49.08 16.79 -1.91
CA ALA A 13 -49.04 15.75 -0.88
C ALA A 13 -47.96 14.70 -1.15
N VAL A 14 -47.80 14.25 -2.40
CA VAL A 14 -46.74 13.31 -2.80
C VAL A 14 -45.36 13.92 -2.61
N VAL A 15 -45.17 15.19 -2.96
CA VAL A 15 -43.90 15.90 -2.76
C VAL A 15 -43.58 16.05 -1.26
N VAL A 16 -44.56 16.41 -0.43
CA VAL A 16 -44.35 16.54 1.03
C VAL A 16 -44.05 15.18 1.67
N ILE A 17 -44.82 14.14 1.36
CA ILE A 17 -44.60 12.79 1.90
C ILE A 17 -43.24 12.24 1.43
N GLY A 18 -42.91 12.42 0.15
CA GLY A 18 -41.60 12.05 -0.41
C GLY A 18 -40.45 12.81 0.25
N GLY A 19 -40.62 14.10 0.52
CA GLY A 19 -39.64 14.92 1.23
C GLY A 19 -39.43 14.49 2.68
N ILE A 20 -40.50 14.14 3.40
CA ILE A 20 -40.42 13.60 4.77
C ILE A 20 -39.73 12.24 4.77
N ALA A 21 -40.12 11.32 3.88
CA ALA A 21 -39.50 10.01 3.75
C ALA A 21 -38.01 10.14 3.43
N TYR A 22 -37.64 10.99 2.47
CA TYR A 22 -36.25 11.28 2.14
C TYR A 22 -35.46 11.83 3.34
N HIS A 23 -36.04 12.76 4.09
CA HIS A 23 -35.38 13.35 5.26
C HIS A 23 -35.17 12.32 6.39
N LEU A 24 -36.18 11.50 6.67
CA LEU A 24 -36.10 10.43 7.66
C LEU A 24 -35.06 9.38 7.25
N SER A 25 -35.06 8.95 5.99
CA SER A 25 -34.09 7.97 5.47
C SER A 25 -32.65 8.49 5.39
N ASN A 26 -32.43 9.80 5.42
CA ASN A 26 -31.10 10.42 5.35
C ASN A 26 -30.69 11.18 6.61
N SER A 27 -31.39 10.92 7.71
CA SER A 27 -31.02 11.48 9.01
C SER A 27 -29.63 10.99 9.42
N ALA A 28 -28.86 11.85 10.07
CA ALA A 28 -27.57 11.45 10.60
C ALA A 28 -27.74 10.56 11.84
N PRO A 29 -26.81 9.63 12.10
CA PRO A 29 -26.85 8.78 13.29
C PRO A 29 -26.97 9.59 14.60
N SER A 30 -27.53 8.96 15.63
CA SER A 30 -27.66 9.57 16.97
C SER A 30 -26.30 9.95 17.54
N THR A 31 -26.25 11.08 18.25
CA THR A 31 -25.07 11.52 19.00
C THR A 31 -24.78 10.67 20.24
N ASP A 32 -25.74 9.83 20.67
CA ASP A 32 -25.57 8.93 21.82
C ASP A 32 -24.70 7.69 21.48
N LEU A 33 -24.51 7.42 20.19
CA LEU A 33 -23.64 6.35 19.71
C LEU A 33 -22.17 6.77 19.80
N THR A 34 -21.26 5.80 19.97
CA THR A 34 -19.82 6.06 19.82
C THR A 34 -19.49 6.49 18.39
N ARG A 35 -18.32 7.09 18.17
CA ARG A 35 -17.88 7.51 16.82
C ARG A 35 -17.83 6.35 15.83
N ASP A 36 -17.31 5.20 16.25
CA ASP A 36 -17.27 3.98 15.44
C ASP A 36 -18.68 3.48 15.11
N GLN A 37 -19.61 3.52 16.07
CA GLN A 37 -21.01 3.15 15.84
C GLN A 37 -21.70 4.14 14.89
N GLN A 38 -21.41 5.44 14.99
CA GLN A 38 -21.91 6.44 14.06
C GLN A 38 -21.36 6.19 12.65
N ALA A 39 -20.07 5.90 12.52
CA ALA A 39 -19.44 5.58 11.24
C ALA A 39 -20.05 4.31 10.62
N LEU A 40 -20.14 3.22 11.39
CA LEU A 40 -20.75 1.97 10.97
C LEU A 40 -22.19 2.17 10.50
N ALA A 41 -23.00 2.93 11.24
CA ALA A 41 -24.37 3.26 10.84
C ALA A 41 -24.43 4.03 9.51
N ILE A 42 -23.48 4.94 9.26
CA ILE A 42 -23.40 5.65 7.96
C ILE A 42 -23.09 4.69 6.82
N PHE A 43 -22.17 3.73 7.01
CA PHE A 43 -21.85 2.73 6.00
C PHE A 43 -23.02 1.76 5.76
N GLU A 44 -23.70 1.31 6.83
CA GLU A 44 -24.88 0.45 6.76
C GLU A 44 -26.05 1.14 6.05
N ASP A 45 -26.36 2.39 6.40
CA ASP A 45 -27.33 3.23 5.68
C ASP A 45 -26.95 3.40 4.21
N GLY A 46 -25.65 3.59 3.94
CA GLY A 46 -25.06 3.70 2.61
C GLY A 46 -25.15 2.42 1.79
N GLN A 47 -25.45 1.29 2.43
CA GLN A 47 -25.45 -0.06 1.84
C GLN A 47 -24.14 -0.37 1.09
N CYS A 48 -23.00 0.12 1.60
CA CYS A 48 -21.74 0.10 0.87
C CYS A 48 -21.28 -1.31 0.51
N LEU A 49 -21.53 -2.31 1.37
CA LEU A 49 -21.17 -3.71 1.09
C LEU A 49 -21.90 -4.32 -0.11
N MET A 50 -23.00 -3.73 -0.61
CA MET A 50 -23.67 -4.25 -1.80
C MET A 50 -22.82 -4.15 -3.08
N CYS A 51 -21.79 -3.28 -3.09
CA CYS A 51 -20.85 -3.16 -4.22
C CYS A 51 -19.37 -3.28 -3.79
N HIS A 52 -19.09 -3.21 -2.49
CA HIS A 52 -17.73 -3.22 -1.94
C HIS A 52 -17.47 -4.44 -1.05
N SER A 53 -17.99 -5.61 -1.42
CA SER A 53 -17.66 -6.88 -0.77
C SER A 53 -17.52 -7.97 -1.83
N GLU A 54 -16.81 -9.05 -1.49
CA GLU A 54 -16.59 -10.17 -2.41
C GLU A 54 -17.91 -10.87 -2.76
N ASN A 55 -18.78 -11.04 -1.77
CA ASN A 55 -20.05 -11.74 -1.90
C ASN A 55 -21.19 -10.88 -1.33
N PRO A 56 -21.64 -9.85 -2.06
CA PRO A 56 -22.68 -8.96 -1.59
C PRO A 56 -24.04 -9.68 -1.51
N ASP A 57 -24.81 -9.37 -0.47
CA ASP A 57 -26.20 -9.80 -0.37
C ASP A 57 -27.05 -9.11 -1.43
N MET A 58 -27.49 -9.88 -2.43
CA MET A 58 -28.18 -9.33 -3.59
C MET A 58 -29.65 -9.06 -3.29
N PRO A 59 -30.21 -7.90 -3.71
CA PRO A 59 -31.63 -7.65 -3.58
C PRO A 59 -32.44 -8.56 -4.51
N PHE A 60 -33.71 -8.81 -4.18
CA PHE A 60 -34.56 -9.77 -4.94
C PHE A 60 -34.63 -9.49 -6.45
N TYR A 61 -34.59 -8.21 -6.84
CA TYR A 61 -34.67 -7.77 -8.24
C TYR A 61 -33.36 -7.95 -9.00
N ALA A 62 -32.25 -8.30 -8.34
CA ALA A 62 -30.98 -8.64 -8.99
C ALA A 62 -31.08 -9.90 -9.88
N SER A 63 -32.16 -10.66 -9.75
CA SER A 63 -32.47 -11.79 -10.62
C SER A 63 -33.05 -11.37 -11.99
N PHE A 64 -33.52 -10.13 -12.14
CA PHE A 64 -34.13 -9.65 -13.39
C PHE A 64 -33.06 -9.31 -14.43
N PRO A 65 -33.20 -9.71 -15.73
CA PRO A 65 -32.10 -9.67 -16.70
C PRO A 65 -31.37 -8.32 -16.84
N VAL A 66 -32.11 -7.21 -16.91
CA VAL A 66 -31.52 -5.85 -17.06
C VAL A 66 -30.87 -5.39 -15.76
N ALA A 67 -31.53 -5.60 -14.62
CA ALA A 67 -31.00 -5.23 -13.31
C ALA A 67 -29.76 -6.06 -12.96
N LYS A 68 -29.75 -7.35 -13.30
CA LYS A 68 -28.62 -8.26 -13.07
C LYS A 68 -27.34 -7.74 -13.71
N GLY A 69 -27.39 -7.38 -14.99
CA GLY A 69 -26.21 -6.88 -15.71
C GLY A 69 -25.63 -5.60 -15.09
N LEU A 70 -26.49 -4.63 -14.78
CA LEU A 70 -26.08 -3.36 -14.17
C LEU A 70 -25.49 -3.55 -12.76
N ILE A 71 -26.12 -4.38 -11.92
CA ILE A 71 -25.64 -4.62 -10.56
C ILE A 71 -24.30 -5.39 -10.59
N GLN A 72 -24.14 -6.36 -11.50
CA GLN A 72 -22.88 -7.07 -11.67
C GLN A 72 -21.75 -6.13 -12.10
N GLU A 73 -22.04 -5.17 -12.99
CA GLU A 73 -21.09 -4.13 -13.39
C GLU A 73 -20.74 -3.21 -12.20
N ASP A 74 -21.73 -2.77 -11.44
CA ASP A 74 -21.54 -1.93 -10.23
C ASP A 74 -20.67 -2.63 -9.19
N ILE A 75 -20.92 -3.93 -8.92
CA ILE A 75 -20.11 -4.74 -8.02
C ILE A 75 -18.68 -4.88 -8.54
N ALA A 76 -18.52 -5.21 -9.83
CA ALA A 76 -17.19 -5.34 -10.43
C ALA A 76 -16.39 -4.02 -10.31
N ILE A 77 -17.02 -2.87 -10.58
CA ILE A 77 -16.40 -1.55 -10.46
C ILE A 77 -16.10 -1.20 -9.00
N GLY A 78 -17.06 -1.39 -8.10
CA GLY A 78 -16.91 -1.06 -6.67
C GLY A 78 -15.77 -1.87 -6.05
N TYR A 79 -15.79 -3.18 -6.27
CA TYR A 79 -14.78 -4.12 -5.78
C TYR A 79 -13.39 -3.85 -6.38
N LYS A 80 -13.31 -3.41 -7.66
CA LYS A 80 -12.05 -3.02 -8.29
C LYS A 80 -11.31 -1.95 -7.48
N HIS A 81 -12.04 -1.00 -6.88
CA HIS A 81 -11.48 0.13 -6.13
C HIS A 81 -11.19 -0.20 -4.67
N THR A 82 -12.14 -0.86 -3.98
CA THR A 82 -11.97 -1.21 -2.56
C THR A 82 -12.92 -2.31 -2.12
N ASP A 83 -12.43 -3.18 -1.25
CA ASP A 83 -13.22 -4.11 -0.45
C ASP A 83 -13.38 -3.52 0.95
N LEU A 84 -14.61 -3.34 1.42
CA LEU A 84 -14.92 -2.77 2.73
C LEU A 84 -15.22 -3.82 3.80
N THR A 85 -15.15 -5.12 3.47
CA THR A 85 -15.44 -6.21 4.42
C THR A 85 -14.59 -6.08 5.67
N GLY A 86 -13.28 -5.84 5.52
CA GLY A 86 -12.35 -5.64 6.63
C GLY A 86 -12.68 -4.43 7.51
N LEU A 87 -13.18 -3.33 6.93
CA LEU A 87 -13.63 -2.16 7.68
C LEU A 87 -14.85 -2.49 8.54
N TYR A 88 -15.84 -3.18 7.99
CA TYR A 88 -17.04 -3.55 8.74
C TYR A 88 -16.70 -4.51 9.88
N ASP A 89 -15.85 -5.49 9.63
CA ASP A 89 -15.40 -6.43 10.64
C ASP A 89 -14.60 -5.73 11.73
N ALA A 90 -13.72 -4.79 11.39
CA ALA A 90 -12.97 -4.01 12.35
C ALA A 90 -13.90 -3.20 13.27
N LEU A 91 -14.84 -2.44 12.69
CA LEU A 91 -15.80 -1.62 13.47
C LEU A 91 -16.70 -2.48 14.37
N LYS A 92 -17.22 -3.60 13.88
CA LYS A 92 -18.08 -4.51 14.67
C LYS A 92 -17.35 -5.17 15.83
N ASN A 93 -16.04 -5.39 15.70
CA ASN A 93 -15.22 -6.05 16.70
C ASN A 93 -14.36 -5.09 17.54
N GLY A 94 -14.54 -3.77 17.39
CA GLY A 94 -13.77 -2.76 18.13
C GLY A 94 -12.27 -2.80 17.81
N LYS A 95 -11.90 -3.17 16.58
CA LYS A 95 -10.52 -3.17 16.11
C LYS A 95 -10.24 -1.93 15.26
N PRO A 96 -8.98 -1.48 15.17
CA PRO A 96 -8.60 -0.41 14.25
C PRO A 96 -8.89 -0.79 12.79
N VAL A 97 -9.57 0.10 12.06
CA VAL A 97 -9.73 0.04 10.59
C VAL A 97 -8.41 0.41 9.92
N ASP A 98 -7.99 -0.35 8.91
CA ASP A 98 -6.70 -0.15 8.22
C ASP A 98 -6.55 1.23 7.55
N GLU A 99 -5.31 1.71 7.46
CA GLU A 99 -5.01 3.08 6.99
C GLU A 99 -5.40 3.30 5.52
N VAL A 100 -5.26 2.29 4.67
CA VAL A 100 -5.60 2.34 3.24
C VAL A 100 -7.10 2.54 3.06
N THR A 101 -7.91 1.73 3.75
CA THR A 101 -9.37 1.86 3.68
C THR A 101 -9.84 3.19 4.25
N LEU A 102 -9.27 3.67 5.37
CA LEU A 102 -9.56 5.01 5.90
C LEU A 102 -9.27 6.11 4.87
N ALA A 103 -8.13 6.04 4.18
CA ALA A 103 -7.76 7.01 3.15
C ALA A 103 -8.66 6.97 1.92
N LYS A 104 -9.03 5.78 1.44
CA LYS A 104 -9.98 5.61 0.33
C LYS A 104 -11.36 6.17 0.69
N VAL A 105 -11.87 5.86 1.89
CA VAL A 105 -13.16 6.38 2.37
C VAL A 105 -13.12 7.91 2.50
N GLU A 106 -12.10 8.46 3.14
CA GLU A 106 -11.94 9.90 3.27
C GLU A 106 -11.99 10.56 1.89
N ARG A 107 -11.29 9.98 0.92
CA ARG A 107 -11.19 10.56 -0.40
C ARG A 107 -12.50 10.60 -1.18
N VAL A 108 -13.29 9.53 -1.13
CA VAL A 108 -14.60 9.51 -1.80
C VAL A 108 -15.61 10.42 -1.09
N VAL A 109 -15.49 10.60 0.23
CA VAL A 109 -16.31 11.54 1.01
C VAL A 109 -15.94 12.99 0.68
N GLU A 110 -14.66 13.30 0.53
CA GLU A 110 -14.19 14.64 0.13
C GLU A 110 -14.66 15.03 -1.27
N LYS A 111 -14.53 14.12 -2.24
CA LYS A 111 -14.94 14.37 -3.63
C LYS A 111 -16.46 14.27 -3.83
N GLY A 112 -17.19 13.67 -2.89
CA GLY A 112 -18.61 13.40 -3.04
C GLY A 112 -18.91 12.43 -4.20
N THR A 113 -18.00 11.51 -4.48
CA THR A 113 -18.13 10.55 -5.60
C THR A 113 -18.94 9.32 -5.23
N MET A 114 -19.21 9.12 -3.93
CA MET A 114 -20.01 8.00 -3.42
C MET A 114 -21.20 8.50 -2.56
N PRO A 115 -22.35 7.81 -2.63
CA PRO A 115 -22.66 6.74 -3.58
C PRO A 115 -22.79 7.27 -5.02
N MET A 116 -22.69 6.39 -6.01
CA MET A 116 -22.90 6.79 -7.40
C MET A 116 -24.30 7.39 -7.60
N ALA A 117 -24.43 8.43 -8.40
CA ALA A 117 -25.73 9.09 -8.64
C ALA A 117 -26.83 8.11 -9.08
N ARG A 118 -26.49 7.15 -9.95
CA ARG A 118 -27.42 6.09 -10.38
C ARG A 118 -27.94 5.23 -9.22
N PHE A 119 -27.06 4.93 -8.28
CA PHE A 119 -27.39 4.15 -7.10
C PHE A 119 -28.31 4.95 -6.16
N SER A 120 -27.95 6.21 -5.86
CA SER A 120 -28.76 7.07 -4.99
C SER A 120 -30.17 7.37 -5.52
N MET A 121 -30.41 7.28 -6.84
CA MET A 121 -31.76 7.43 -7.41
C MET A 121 -32.71 6.29 -7.01
N MET A 122 -32.20 5.07 -6.83
CA MET A 122 -32.99 3.91 -6.39
C MET A 122 -32.90 3.69 -4.88
N HIS A 123 -31.78 4.08 -4.28
CA HIS A 123 -31.45 3.89 -2.87
C HIS A 123 -31.34 5.25 -2.18
N TRP A 124 -32.42 6.02 -2.17
CA TRP A 124 -32.45 7.37 -1.63
C TRP A 124 -31.91 7.54 -0.19
N GLY A 125 -31.97 6.51 0.67
CA GLY A 125 -31.43 6.53 2.05
C GLY A 125 -29.92 6.32 2.13
N SER A 126 -29.28 5.95 1.02
CA SER A 126 -27.83 5.75 0.95
C SER A 126 -27.03 7.05 0.87
N ALA A 127 -27.69 8.20 0.74
CA ALA A 127 -26.99 9.44 0.45
C ALA A 127 -26.06 9.85 1.61
N ILE A 128 -24.80 10.11 1.28
CA ILE A 128 -23.84 10.73 2.21
C ILE A 128 -24.12 12.23 2.23
N THR A 129 -25.05 12.65 3.08
CA THR A 129 -25.37 14.08 3.27
C THR A 129 -24.15 14.86 3.79
N ALA A 130 -24.16 16.18 3.65
CA ALA A 130 -23.08 17.03 4.19
C ALA A 130 -22.85 16.83 5.70
N LYS A 131 -23.88 16.44 6.47
CA LYS A 131 -23.75 16.10 7.89
C LYS A 131 -23.04 14.76 8.08
N LYS A 132 -23.46 13.70 7.36
CA LYS A 132 -22.80 12.38 7.38
C LYS A 132 -21.34 12.48 6.91
N ALA A 133 -21.06 13.26 5.87
CA ALA A 133 -19.70 13.52 5.37
C ALA A 133 -18.80 14.17 6.44
N ARG A 134 -19.30 15.18 7.17
CA ARG A 134 -18.53 15.80 8.28
C ARG A 134 -18.27 14.80 9.41
N MET A 135 -19.25 13.97 9.74
CA MET A 135 -19.09 12.93 10.77
C MET A 135 -18.03 11.90 10.38
N LEU A 136 -18.07 11.40 9.13
CA LEU A 136 -17.04 10.47 8.63
C LEU A 136 -15.65 11.09 8.64
N LYS A 137 -15.48 12.33 8.15
CA LYS A 137 -14.16 12.98 8.17
C LYS A 137 -13.63 13.21 9.58
N ALA A 138 -14.49 13.61 10.52
CA ALA A 138 -14.10 13.76 11.92
C ALA A 138 -13.71 12.40 12.53
N TRP A 139 -14.51 11.36 12.29
CA TRP A 139 -14.21 10.00 12.73
C TRP A 139 -12.87 9.51 12.17
N ILE A 140 -12.60 9.67 10.87
CA ILE A 140 -11.33 9.23 10.25
C ILE A 140 -10.13 9.94 10.88
N ALA A 141 -10.23 11.27 11.07
CA ALA A 141 -9.15 12.04 11.69
C ALA A 141 -8.89 11.61 13.15
N GLU A 142 -9.96 11.44 13.94
CA GLU A 142 -9.89 10.95 15.33
C GLU A 142 -9.34 9.51 15.39
N HIS A 143 -9.78 8.64 14.48
CA HIS A 143 -9.37 7.24 14.40
C HIS A 143 -7.89 7.10 14.03
N ARG A 144 -7.39 7.88 13.08
CA ARG A 144 -5.95 7.92 12.74
C ARG A 144 -5.11 8.42 13.91
N ALA A 145 -5.51 9.54 14.52
CA ALA A 145 -4.78 10.12 15.65
C ALA A 145 -4.69 9.15 16.83
N ALA A 146 -5.75 8.36 17.08
CA ALA A 146 -5.79 7.40 18.19
C ALA A 146 -4.99 6.11 17.92
N ASN A 147 -4.94 5.63 16.68
CA ASN A 147 -4.44 4.29 16.37
C ASN A 147 -3.11 4.26 15.61
N TYR A 148 -2.79 5.32 14.86
CA TYR A 148 -1.69 5.31 13.89
C TYR A 148 -0.70 6.46 14.05
N ALA A 149 -1.03 7.51 14.82
CA ALA A 149 -0.11 8.60 15.06
C ALA A 149 1.22 8.10 15.66
N ALA A 150 2.33 8.43 15.00
CA ALA A 150 3.65 8.08 15.53
C ALA A 150 3.92 8.83 16.84
N ALA A 151 4.63 8.20 17.79
CA ALA A 151 4.83 8.75 19.14
C ALA A 151 5.50 10.15 19.15
N ASN A 152 6.29 10.48 18.13
CA ASN A 152 7.00 11.76 18.00
C ASN A 152 6.41 12.67 16.89
N VAL A 153 5.25 12.34 16.33
CA VAL A 153 4.59 13.21 15.36
C VAL A 153 4.11 14.49 16.04
N HIS A 154 4.23 15.62 15.35
CA HIS A 154 3.65 16.87 15.86
C HIS A 154 2.12 16.79 15.82
N ALA A 155 1.44 17.34 16.83
CA ALA A 155 -0.02 17.21 16.99
C ALA A 155 -0.83 17.68 15.76
N ALA A 156 -0.30 18.67 15.01
CA ALA A 156 -0.91 19.16 13.78
C ALA A 156 -0.93 18.13 12.62
N PHE A 157 -0.16 17.05 12.71
CA PHE A 157 -0.08 15.99 11.69
C PHE A 157 -0.54 14.61 12.19
N ALA A 158 -1.06 14.53 13.42
CA ALA A 158 -1.50 13.25 14.00
C ALA A 158 -2.63 12.57 13.20
N PHE A 159 -3.39 13.33 12.41
CA PHE A 159 -4.50 12.84 11.58
C PHE A 159 -4.12 12.63 10.10
N GLU A 160 -2.87 12.95 9.72
CA GLU A 160 -2.43 12.78 8.33
C GLU A 160 -2.38 11.29 7.96
N PRO A 161 -2.71 10.91 6.71
CA PRO A 161 -2.64 9.54 6.23
C PRO A 161 -1.21 9.01 6.10
N VAL A 162 -0.21 9.84 6.39
CA VAL A 162 1.21 9.50 6.36
C VAL A 162 1.84 9.90 7.68
N GLN A 163 2.69 9.03 8.21
CA GLN A 163 3.33 9.18 9.51
C GLN A 163 4.87 9.08 9.37
N PRO A 164 5.66 9.69 10.28
CA PRO A 164 7.10 9.56 10.24
C PRO A 164 7.54 8.12 10.52
N ILE A 165 8.66 7.68 9.92
CA ILE A 165 9.26 6.38 10.26
C ILE A 165 9.74 6.40 11.72
N MET A 166 9.54 5.29 12.43
CA MET A 166 10.10 5.07 13.77
C MET A 166 11.62 4.95 13.74
N ASP A 167 12.28 5.40 14.80
CA ASP A 167 13.75 5.43 14.84
C ASP A 167 14.38 4.03 14.89
N SER A 168 13.65 3.02 15.38
CA SER A 168 14.10 1.62 15.43
C SER A 168 12.94 0.63 15.61
N LEU A 169 13.18 -0.63 15.26
CA LEU A 169 12.35 -1.78 15.65
C LEU A 169 13.08 -2.62 16.72
N PRO A 170 12.35 -3.30 17.61
CA PRO A 170 12.94 -4.27 18.54
C PRO A 170 13.65 -5.39 17.76
N VAL A 171 14.91 -5.64 18.11
CA VAL A 171 15.75 -6.69 17.50
C VAL A 171 16.67 -7.34 18.54
N ASN A 172 17.12 -8.57 18.25
CA ASN A 172 18.18 -9.26 18.96
C ASN A 172 19.54 -8.92 18.34
N PRO A 173 20.43 -8.19 19.05
CA PRO A 173 21.70 -7.75 18.49
C PRO A 173 22.63 -8.87 18.01
N ALA A 174 22.59 -10.05 18.65
CA ALA A 174 23.42 -11.18 18.26
C ALA A 174 22.97 -11.78 16.92
N LYS A 175 21.65 -11.91 16.74
CA LYS A 175 21.04 -12.32 15.46
C LYS A 175 21.31 -11.29 14.36
N VAL A 176 21.20 -9.99 14.67
CA VAL A 176 21.52 -8.90 13.72
C VAL A 176 22.96 -9.00 13.22
N ALA A 177 23.93 -9.20 14.13
CA ALA A 177 25.34 -9.29 13.76
C ALA A 177 25.60 -10.49 12.84
N LEU A 178 25.02 -11.64 13.16
CA LEU A 178 25.09 -12.84 12.33
C LEU A 178 24.39 -12.66 10.98
N GLY A 179 23.15 -12.16 10.99
CA GLY A 179 22.35 -11.89 9.80
C GLY A 179 23.04 -10.96 8.83
N LYS A 180 23.72 -9.92 9.34
CA LYS A 180 24.52 -9.01 8.51
C LYS A 180 25.64 -9.75 7.77
N LYS A 181 26.32 -10.71 8.42
CA LYS A 181 27.35 -11.53 7.76
C LYS A 181 26.71 -12.40 6.67
N LEU A 182 25.63 -13.10 7.00
CA LEU A 182 24.91 -13.98 6.06
C LEU A 182 24.36 -13.22 4.85
N TYR A 183 23.82 -12.02 5.04
CA TYR A 183 23.32 -11.15 3.97
C TYR A 183 24.37 -10.83 2.89
N HIS A 184 25.64 -10.75 3.29
CA HIS A 184 26.76 -10.48 2.38
C HIS A 184 27.49 -11.75 1.93
N ASP A 185 27.11 -12.93 2.44
CA ASP A 185 27.82 -14.18 2.18
C ASP A 185 27.41 -14.78 0.83
N THR A 186 28.37 -14.89 -0.09
CA THR A 186 28.08 -15.39 -1.44
C THR A 186 27.83 -16.90 -1.47
N ARG A 187 28.14 -17.65 -0.39
CA ARG A 187 27.92 -19.09 -0.29
C ARG A 187 26.44 -19.50 -0.30
N PHE A 188 25.53 -18.53 -0.21
CA PHE A 188 24.09 -18.74 -0.45
C PHE A 188 23.75 -18.96 -1.93
N SER A 189 24.70 -18.76 -2.85
CA SER A 189 24.54 -19.06 -4.27
C SER A 189 25.26 -20.34 -4.70
N ALA A 190 24.75 -20.99 -5.73
CA ALA A 190 25.25 -22.28 -6.21
C ALA A 190 26.75 -22.23 -6.57
N ASP A 191 27.19 -21.14 -7.21
CA ASP A 191 28.56 -20.93 -7.67
C ASP A 191 29.39 -20.00 -6.76
N ASN A 192 28.87 -19.65 -5.59
CA ASN A 192 29.49 -18.73 -4.62
C ASN A 192 29.76 -17.31 -5.17
N SER A 193 29.01 -16.85 -6.18
CA SER A 193 29.21 -15.52 -6.79
C SER A 193 28.25 -14.44 -6.31
N ILE A 194 27.09 -14.80 -5.75
CA ILE A 194 25.99 -13.89 -5.43
C ILE A 194 25.60 -14.00 -3.96
N SER A 195 25.35 -12.85 -3.34
CA SER A 195 24.74 -12.69 -2.02
C SER A 195 23.51 -11.78 -2.11
N CYS A 196 22.75 -11.62 -1.02
CA CYS A 196 21.62 -10.68 -0.97
C CYS A 196 22.08 -9.26 -1.35
N ALA A 197 23.26 -8.84 -0.85
CA ALA A 197 23.87 -7.55 -1.14
C ALA A 197 24.23 -7.33 -2.63
N SER A 198 24.29 -8.39 -3.44
CA SER A 198 24.58 -8.26 -4.89
C SER A 198 23.42 -7.59 -5.64
N CYS A 199 22.18 -7.86 -5.23
CA CYS A 199 20.97 -7.28 -5.80
C CYS A 199 20.39 -6.13 -4.95
N HIS A 200 20.73 -6.10 -3.66
CA HIS A 200 20.18 -5.17 -2.69
C HIS A 200 21.27 -4.37 -1.97
N GLU A 201 22.25 -3.86 -2.73
CA GLU A 201 23.39 -3.13 -2.18
C GLU A 201 22.94 -1.91 -1.35
N LEU A 202 23.36 -1.89 -0.09
CA LEU A 202 22.91 -0.89 0.89
C LEU A 202 23.39 0.51 0.52
N SER A 203 24.59 0.64 -0.04
CA SER A 203 25.14 1.93 -0.47
C SER A 203 24.46 2.53 -1.71
N THR A 204 23.59 1.78 -2.39
CA THR A 204 22.87 2.22 -3.59
C THR A 204 21.35 2.25 -3.38
N GLY A 205 20.93 2.52 -2.14
CA GLY A 205 19.51 2.60 -1.79
C GLY A 205 18.85 1.25 -1.54
N GLY A 206 19.63 0.18 -1.33
CA GLY A 206 19.12 -1.18 -1.08
C GLY A 206 18.63 -1.89 -2.35
N VAL A 207 19.08 -1.44 -3.52
CA VAL A 207 18.76 -2.00 -4.85
C VAL A 207 20.01 -2.01 -5.74
N ASP A 208 19.96 -2.74 -6.85
CA ASP A 208 21.06 -2.83 -7.83
C ASP A 208 21.02 -1.77 -8.94
N ASN A 209 19.96 -0.95 -8.98
CA ASN A 209 19.68 0.06 -10.00
C ASN A 209 19.63 -0.49 -11.44
N LYS A 210 19.17 -1.74 -11.60
CA LYS A 210 18.94 -2.37 -12.90
C LYS A 210 17.44 -2.55 -13.16
N GLN A 211 17.08 -2.67 -14.43
CA GLN A 211 15.71 -3.07 -14.79
C GLN A 211 15.39 -4.46 -14.22
N TYR A 212 16.30 -5.42 -14.44
CA TYR A 212 16.24 -6.77 -13.88
C TYR A 212 17.60 -7.19 -13.34
N SER A 213 17.58 -7.82 -12.18
CA SER A 213 18.78 -8.28 -11.47
C SER A 213 19.51 -9.37 -12.24
N ASP A 214 20.83 -9.43 -12.01
CA ASP A 214 21.70 -10.50 -12.51
C ASP A 214 21.80 -11.61 -11.47
N GLY A 215 21.35 -12.80 -11.84
CA GLY A 215 21.52 -14.05 -11.10
C GLY A 215 22.74 -14.86 -11.54
N VAL A 216 22.85 -16.07 -11.00
CA VAL A 216 23.94 -17.02 -11.31
C VAL A 216 24.05 -17.24 -12.81
N GLY A 217 25.27 -17.16 -13.33
CA GLY A 217 25.56 -17.27 -14.77
C GLY A 217 25.11 -16.07 -15.61
N GLY A 218 24.75 -14.93 -15.00
CA GLY A 218 24.28 -13.74 -15.70
C GLY A 218 22.82 -13.84 -16.18
N GLN A 219 22.05 -14.79 -15.62
CA GLN A 219 20.62 -14.90 -15.88
C GLN A 219 19.90 -13.63 -15.39
N LYS A 220 18.83 -13.24 -16.08
CA LYS A 220 18.02 -12.09 -15.68
C LYS A 220 16.78 -12.53 -14.92
N GLY A 221 16.47 -11.84 -13.82
CA GLY A 221 15.18 -11.94 -13.15
C GLY A 221 14.02 -11.46 -14.02
N GLY A 222 12.79 -11.62 -13.53
CA GLY A 222 11.56 -11.20 -14.23
C GLY A 222 10.94 -9.91 -13.72
N VAL A 223 11.43 -9.37 -12.59
CA VAL A 223 10.96 -8.13 -11.97
C VAL A 223 12.12 -7.29 -11.46
N ASN A 224 11.92 -5.98 -11.34
CA ASN A 224 12.84 -5.05 -10.70
C ASN A 224 12.97 -5.39 -9.20
N ALA A 225 14.20 -5.40 -8.69
CA ALA A 225 14.48 -5.68 -7.28
C ALA A 225 14.04 -4.50 -6.40
N PRO A 226 13.04 -4.68 -5.51
CA PRO A 226 12.62 -3.62 -4.60
C PRO A 226 13.68 -3.38 -3.52
N THR A 227 13.66 -2.21 -2.89
CA THR A 227 14.60 -1.91 -1.80
C THR A 227 14.36 -2.77 -0.56
N VAL A 228 15.44 -3.17 0.11
CA VAL A 228 15.39 -3.78 1.46
C VAL A 228 15.14 -2.74 2.56
N TYR A 229 15.38 -1.46 2.30
CA TYR A 229 15.13 -0.42 3.30
C TYR A 229 13.64 -0.28 3.60
N ASN A 230 13.32 -0.30 4.89
CA ASN A 230 11.96 -0.28 5.43
C ASN A 230 11.08 -1.47 4.99
N ALA A 231 11.64 -2.52 4.38
CA ALA A 231 10.86 -3.68 3.94
C ALA A 231 10.18 -4.42 5.12
N ALA A 232 10.75 -4.31 6.32
CA ALA A 232 10.15 -4.77 7.58
C ALA A 232 8.79 -4.13 7.90
N LEU A 233 8.47 -2.98 7.30
CA LEU A 233 7.18 -2.29 7.47
C LEU A 233 6.12 -2.71 6.46
N ASN A 234 6.48 -3.55 5.47
CA ASN A 234 5.50 -4.09 4.55
C ASN A 234 4.65 -5.18 5.23
N PHE A 235 3.35 -5.23 4.93
CA PHE A 235 2.47 -6.31 5.43
C PHE A 235 2.76 -7.70 4.82
N VAL A 236 3.45 -7.72 3.67
CA VAL A 236 3.93 -8.90 2.92
C VAL A 236 5.15 -8.50 2.08
N GLN A 237 5.91 -9.47 1.58
CA GLN A 237 7.11 -9.24 0.78
C GLN A 237 6.96 -9.71 -0.68
N PHE A 238 7.89 -9.29 -1.54
CA PHE A 238 7.79 -9.33 -3.00
C PHE A 238 6.66 -8.46 -3.59
N TRP A 239 6.68 -8.27 -4.91
CA TRP A 239 5.66 -7.50 -5.64
C TRP A 239 4.27 -8.17 -5.63
N ASP A 240 4.21 -9.49 -5.66
CA ASP A 240 2.98 -10.31 -5.63
C ASP A 240 2.50 -10.64 -4.21
N GLY A 241 3.32 -10.33 -3.18
CA GLY A 241 3.00 -10.56 -1.78
C GLY A 241 3.02 -12.03 -1.36
N ARG A 242 3.76 -12.89 -2.07
CA ARG A 242 3.78 -14.34 -1.83
C ARG A 242 4.45 -14.78 -0.52
N ALA A 243 5.20 -13.90 0.14
CA ALA A 243 5.83 -14.16 1.43
C ALA A 243 5.22 -13.24 2.51
N GLY A 244 4.75 -13.82 3.62
CA GLY A 244 4.15 -13.09 4.72
C GLY A 244 5.16 -12.42 5.65
N THR A 245 6.43 -12.88 5.64
CA THR A 245 7.49 -12.33 6.49
C THR A 245 8.81 -12.13 5.74
N LEU A 246 9.74 -11.35 6.31
CA LEU A 246 11.10 -11.23 5.80
C LEU A 246 11.85 -12.58 5.81
N ALA A 247 11.64 -13.41 6.83
CA ALA A 247 12.29 -14.73 6.89
C ALA A 247 11.78 -15.65 5.77
N GLU A 248 10.47 -15.69 5.53
CA GLU A 248 9.89 -16.41 4.39
C GLU A 248 10.42 -15.87 3.05
N GLN A 249 10.57 -14.55 2.93
CA GLN A 249 11.14 -13.92 1.74
C GLN A 249 12.60 -14.34 1.52
N ALA A 250 13.43 -14.29 2.56
CA ALA A 250 14.85 -14.63 2.50
C ALA A 250 15.10 -16.09 2.08
N GLY A 251 14.10 -16.97 2.24
CA GLY A 251 14.17 -18.35 1.76
C GLY A 251 13.93 -18.53 0.26
N GLY A 252 13.36 -17.54 -0.42
CA GLY A 252 13.07 -17.58 -1.86
C GLY A 252 14.33 -17.49 -2.74
N PRO A 253 15.11 -16.39 -2.68
CA PRO A 253 16.23 -16.16 -3.59
C PRO A 253 17.30 -17.26 -3.62
N PRO A 254 17.69 -17.87 -2.48
CA PRO A 254 18.61 -19.00 -2.46
C PRO A 254 18.20 -20.16 -3.37
N MET A 255 16.90 -20.45 -3.44
CA MET A 255 16.34 -21.59 -4.19
C MET A 255 15.88 -21.22 -5.61
N ASN A 256 15.94 -19.95 -5.99
CA ASN A 256 15.45 -19.48 -7.28
C ASN A 256 16.52 -19.66 -8.38
N PRO A 257 16.24 -20.42 -9.46
CA PRO A 257 17.24 -20.76 -10.49
C PRO A 257 17.76 -19.56 -11.30
N VAL A 258 17.03 -18.44 -11.32
CA VAL A 258 17.46 -17.20 -12.00
C VAL A 258 18.02 -16.16 -11.02
N GLU A 259 18.15 -16.49 -9.74
CA GLU A 259 18.78 -15.65 -8.71
C GLU A 259 20.03 -16.35 -8.16
N MET A 260 19.92 -17.10 -7.05
CA MET A 260 21.09 -17.72 -6.38
C MET A 260 21.23 -19.22 -6.70
N ALA A 261 20.19 -19.86 -7.25
CA ALA A 261 20.22 -21.17 -7.90
C ALA A 261 20.69 -22.39 -7.07
N CYS A 262 20.70 -22.33 -5.74
CA CYS A 262 20.94 -23.52 -4.92
C CYS A 262 19.78 -24.51 -5.04
N THR A 263 20.08 -25.79 -4.88
CA THR A 263 19.08 -26.87 -4.98
C THR A 263 18.48 -27.27 -3.63
N SER A 264 19.16 -26.93 -2.52
CA SER A 264 18.70 -27.20 -1.17
C SER A 264 19.44 -26.34 -0.14
N TRP A 265 18.89 -26.25 1.08
CA TRP A 265 19.59 -25.67 2.22
C TRP A 265 20.84 -26.46 2.62
N ASP A 266 20.84 -27.79 2.46
CA ASP A 266 21.99 -28.63 2.78
C ASP A 266 23.22 -28.23 1.96
N GLU A 267 23.03 -27.84 0.70
CA GLU A 267 24.08 -27.33 -0.18
C GLU A 267 24.75 -26.08 0.42
N ILE A 268 23.94 -25.13 0.90
CA ILE A 268 24.41 -23.89 1.53
C ILE A 268 25.10 -24.21 2.86
N ILE A 269 24.48 -25.05 3.69
CA ILE A 269 24.96 -25.40 5.02
C ILE A 269 26.33 -26.11 4.94
N VAL A 270 26.55 -26.98 3.95
CA VAL A 270 27.86 -27.61 3.72
C VAL A 270 28.93 -26.55 3.48
N LYS A 271 28.68 -25.56 2.62
CA LYS A 271 29.61 -24.45 2.32
C LYS A 271 29.88 -23.58 3.56
N LEU A 272 28.85 -23.28 4.36
CA LEU A 272 28.98 -22.45 5.57
C LEU A 272 29.77 -23.16 6.67
N LYS A 273 29.58 -24.47 6.86
CA LYS A 273 30.27 -25.28 7.89
C LYS A 273 31.78 -25.40 7.69
N GLU A 274 32.29 -25.10 6.50
CA GLU A 274 33.75 -25.04 6.25
C GLU A 274 34.40 -23.87 7.01
N ASP A 275 33.64 -22.83 7.32
CA ASP A 275 34.06 -21.70 8.14
C ASP A 275 33.78 -21.96 9.62
N LYS A 276 34.85 -22.32 10.33
CA LYS A 276 34.80 -22.67 11.75
C LYS A 276 34.47 -21.48 12.65
N GLU A 277 34.85 -20.28 12.25
CA GLU A 277 34.56 -19.06 13.03
C GLU A 277 33.07 -18.72 12.90
N LEU A 278 32.55 -18.68 11.67
CA LEU A 278 31.12 -18.50 11.43
C LEU A 278 30.29 -19.59 12.11
N THR A 279 30.73 -20.85 12.08
CA THR A 279 30.05 -21.96 12.75
C THR A 279 29.98 -21.76 14.26
N ALA A 280 31.07 -21.32 14.90
CA ALA A 280 31.09 -21.06 16.34
C ALA A 280 30.15 -19.90 16.71
N GLU A 281 30.14 -18.82 15.92
CA GLU A 281 29.22 -17.69 16.10
C GLU A 281 27.76 -18.11 15.89
N PHE A 282 27.50 -18.91 14.85
CA PHE A 282 26.15 -19.38 14.53
C PHE A 282 25.59 -20.22 15.69
N LEU A 283 26.36 -21.17 16.20
CA LEU A 283 25.95 -22.04 17.31
C LEU A 283 25.78 -21.29 18.64
N ALA A 284 26.45 -20.15 18.80
CA ALA A 284 26.22 -19.27 19.97
C ALA A 284 24.85 -18.58 19.92
N VAL A 285 24.33 -18.29 18.72
CA VAL A 285 23.02 -17.68 18.51
C VAL A 285 21.91 -18.73 18.41
N TYR A 286 22.18 -19.85 17.73
CA TYR A 286 21.25 -20.97 17.49
C TYR A 286 21.88 -22.29 17.95
N PRO A 287 21.71 -22.67 19.23
CA PRO A 287 22.29 -23.90 19.79
C PRO A 287 21.82 -25.20 19.12
N ASP A 288 20.67 -25.16 18.45
CA ASP A 288 20.09 -26.23 17.63
C ASP A 288 20.75 -26.37 16.25
N GLY A 289 21.58 -25.40 15.85
CA GLY A 289 22.45 -25.48 14.68
C GLY A 289 21.83 -24.96 13.38
N TYR A 290 22.58 -25.17 12.29
CA TYR A 290 22.19 -24.70 10.97
C TYR A 290 20.89 -25.34 10.48
N SER A 291 19.96 -24.49 10.05
CA SER A 291 18.74 -24.83 9.32
C SER A 291 18.38 -23.66 8.38
N GLY A 292 17.56 -23.91 7.36
CA GLY A 292 17.03 -22.82 6.53
C GLY A 292 16.27 -21.78 7.36
N ASP A 293 15.52 -22.22 8.37
CA ASP A 293 14.77 -21.36 9.28
C ASP A 293 15.71 -20.46 10.10
N ASN A 294 16.77 -21.02 10.69
CA ASN A 294 17.71 -20.23 11.51
C ASN A 294 18.54 -19.26 10.65
N LEU A 295 18.89 -19.66 9.41
CA LEU A 295 19.60 -18.79 8.45
C LEU A 295 18.72 -17.60 8.04
N THR A 296 17.46 -17.85 7.66
CA THR A 296 16.52 -16.82 7.21
C THR A 296 16.04 -15.93 8.35
N ASP A 297 15.86 -16.48 9.56
CA ASP A 297 15.55 -15.72 10.77
C ASP A 297 16.66 -14.71 11.12
N ALA A 298 17.93 -15.12 11.04
CA ALA A 298 19.06 -14.21 11.27
C ALA A 298 19.09 -13.07 10.24
N ILE A 299 18.93 -13.37 8.95
CA ILE A 299 18.88 -12.37 7.87
C ILE A 299 17.72 -11.41 8.09
N ALA A 300 16.52 -11.92 8.36
CA ALA A 300 15.34 -11.12 8.63
C ALA A 300 15.53 -10.19 9.84
N GLU A 301 16.21 -10.66 10.89
CA GLU A 301 16.52 -9.83 12.06
C GLU A 301 17.46 -8.68 11.71
N PHE A 302 18.46 -8.91 10.84
CA PHE A 302 19.30 -7.84 10.30
C PHE A 302 18.47 -6.84 9.46
N GLU A 303 17.59 -7.33 8.60
CA GLU A 303 16.77 -6.48 7.72
C GLU A 303 15.79 -5.59 8.50
N LYS A 304 15.32 -6.01 9.69
CA LYS A 304 14.55 -5.13 10.60
C LYS A 304 15.32 -3.88 11.04
N THR A 305 16.64 -3.91 11.00
CA THR A 305 17.49 -2.74 11.32
C THR A 305 17.63 -1.76 10.16
N LEU A 306 17.24 -2.17 8.95
CA LEU A 306 17.34 -1.36 7.73
C LEU A 306 16.18 -0.35 7.64
N LEU A 307 15.95 0.41 8.71
CA LEU A 307 15.04 1.55 8.71
C LEU A 307 15.78 2.82 8.30
N THR A 308 15.04 3.75 7.71
CA THR A 308 15.56 5.04 7.25
C THR A 308 14.73 6.22 7.80
N PRO A 309 14.74 6.45 9.13
CA PRO A 309 14.06 7.59 9.73
C PRO A 309 14.71 8.92 9.33
N ASN A 310 14.13 10.02 9.82
CA ASN A 310 14.68 11.38 9.75
C ASN A 310 14.86 11.92 8.33
N SER A 311 14.08 11.42 7.38
CA SER A 311 13.91 12.11 6.10
C SER A 311 13.44 13.56 6.33
N ARG A 312 13.66 14.44 5.35
CA ARG A 312 13.21 15.84 5.46
C ARG A 312 11.70 15.92 5.71
N PHE A 313 10.94 15.02 5.09
CA PHE A 313 9.52 14.89 5.35
C PHE A 313 9.20 14.41 6.77
N ASP A 314 9.93 13.44 7.31
CA ASP A 314 9.72 13.00 8.70
C ASP A 314 9.98 14.12 9.69
N ARG A 315 11.05 14.92 9.49
CA ARG A 315 11.34 16.06 10.35
C ARG A 315 10.23 17.11 10.28
N TYR A 316 9.69 17.37 9.08
CA TYR A 316 8.52 18.22 8.91
C TYR A 316 7.30 17.69 9.69
N LEU A 317 6.98 16.40 9.57
CA LEU A 317 5.90 15.76 10.34
C LEU A 317 6.14 15.75 11.86
N LYS A 318 7.40 15.75 12.29
CA LYS A 318 7.81 15.89 13.70
C LYS A 318 7.79 17.35 14.19
N GLY A 319 7.45 18.33 13.32
CA GLY A 319 7.22 19.74 13.67
C GLY A 319 8.32 20.70 13.25
N ASP A 320 9.38 20.24 12.57
CA ASP A 320 10.38 21.13 11.98
C ASP A 320 9.84 21.77 10.70
N SER A 321 9.19 22.92 10.87
CA SER A 321 8.62 23.70 9.76
C SER A 321 9.66 24.18 8.72
N THR A 322 10.96 24.07 9.00
CA THR A 322 12.04 24.47 8.08
C THR A 322 12.64 23.31 7.31
N ALA A 323 12.25 22.06 7.62
CA ALA A 323 12.80 20.88 6.97
C ALA A 323 12.41 20.74 5.48
N MET A 324 11.32 21.37 5.07
CA MET A 324 10.81 21.36 3.69
C MET A 324 10.63 22.78 3.15
N THR A 325 10.87 22.94 1.86
CA THR A 325 10.60 24.16 1.13
C THR A 325 9.11 24.31 0.81
N PRO A 326 8.61 25.52 0.49
CA PRO A 326 7.22 25.72 0.07
C PRO A 326 6.82 24.85 -1.14
N THR A 327 7.72 24.66 -2.11
CA THR A 327 7.50 23.81 -3.29
C THR A 327 7.29 22.34 -2.91
N GLU A 328 8.06 21.84 -1.95
CA GLU A 328 7.92 20.45 -1.48
C GLU A 328 6.63 20.25 -0.67
N ILE A 329 6.23 21.25 0.13
CA ILE A 329 4.95 21.24 0.86
C ILE A 329 3.76 21.28 -0.11
N GLU A 330 3.85 22.10 -1.16
CA GLU A 330 2.84 22.11 -2.24
C GLU A 330 2.83 20.77 -2.98
N GLY A 331 4.00 20.16 -3.20
CA GLY A 331 4.14 18.81 -3.74
C GLY A 331 3.40 17.75 -2.93
N TYR A 332 3.51 17.76 -1.60
CA TYR A 332 2.75 16.86 -0.73
C TYR A 332 1.23 17.13 -0.81
N THR A 333 0.84 18.39 -0.91
CA THR A 333 -0.57 18.78 -1.09
C THR A 333 -1.11 18.23 -2.41
N LEU A 334 -0.36 18.36 -3.51
CA LEU A 334 -0.70 17.81 -4.81
C LEU A 334 -0.72 16.27 -4.81
N PHE A 335 0.20 15.63 -4.09
CA PHE A 335 0.21 14.18 -3.90
C PHE A 335 -1.10 13.67 -3.27
N LYS A 336 -1.59 14.35 -2.22
CA LYS A 336 -2.91 14.04 -1.62
C LYS A 336 -4.06 14.40 -2.57
N ALA A 337 -4.00 15.56 -3.22
CA ALA A 337 -5.04 16.04 -4.12
C ALA A 337 -5.19 15.20 -5.40
N ASN A 338 -4.16 14.43 -5.77
CA ASN A 338 -4.19 13.48 -6.89
C ASN A 338 -4.31 12.02 -6.42
N ASP A 339 -4.92 11.80 -5.25
CA ASP A 339 -5.32 10.48 -4.75
C ASP A 339 -4.15 9.52 -4.46
N CYS A 340 -2.88 9.95 -4.57
CA CYS A 340 -1.73 9.08 -4.35
C CYS A 340 -1.70 8.55 -2.90
N ALA A 341 -2.10 9.40 -1.95
CA ALA A 341 -2.24 9.07 -0.53
C ALA A 341 -3.49 8.21 -0.20
N THR A 342 -4.13 7.55 -1.17
CA THR A 342 -5.12 6.49 -0.88
C THR A 342 -4.49 5.09 -0.88
N CYS A 343 -3.33 4.93 -1.53
CA CYS A 343 -2.60 3.65 -1.60
C CYS A 343 -1.24 3.75 -0.90
N HIS A 344 -0.60 4.93 -0.99
CA HIS A 344 0.69 5.21 -0.37
C HIS A 344 0.51 5.91 0.98
N VAL A 345 0.12 5.14 1.99
CA VAL A 345 -0.22 5.59 3.35
C VAL A 345 0.74 5.05 4.42
N GLY A 346 0.57 5.52 5.65
CA GLY A 346 1.28 5.05 6.83
C GLY A 346 2.76 5.42 6.85
N ALA A 347 3.52 4.79 7.75
CA ALA A 347 4.93 5.12 7.97
C ALA A 347 5.81 4.90 6.72
N ASN A 348 5.51 3.87 5.93
CA ASN A 348 6.29 3.49 4.75
C ASN A 348 5.78 4.12 3.44
N LEU A 349 4.69 4.90 3.48
CA LEU A 349 4.01 5.45 2.29
C LEU A 349 3.71 4.36 1.25
N GLY A 350 3.06 3.30 1.69
CA GLY A 350 2.83 2.08 0.90
C GLY A 350 3.12 0.82 1.71
N GLY A 351 3.08 -0.33 1.04
CA GLY A 351 3.34 -1.61 1.68
C GLY A 351 2.23 -2.07 2.63
N GLN A 352 0.98 -1.66 2.40
CA GLN A 352 -0.16 -2.00 3.26
C GLN A 352 -1.38 -2.58 2.51
N SER A 353 -1.35 -2.62 1.18
CA SER A 353 -2.43 -3.17 0.37
C SER A 353 -1.94 -3.76 -0.94
N TYR A 354 -2.82 -4.53 -1.58
CA TYR A 354 -2.71 -4.92 -2.98
C TYR A 354 -3.57 -4.00 -3.84
N GLU A 355 -2.97 -3.31 -4.79
CA GLU A 355 -3.67 -2.42 -5.70
C GLU A 355 -3.52 -2.89 -7.14
N LEU A 356 -4.55 -2.65 -7.93
CA LEU A 356 -4.53 -2.97 -9.35
C LEU A 356 -3.60 -2.00 -10.08
N MET A 357 -2.68 -2.53 -10.89
CA MET A 357 -1.96 -1.72 -11.86
C MET A 357 -2.86 -1.45 -13.07
N GLY A 358 -3.25 -0.19 -13.28
CA GLY A 358 -4.20 0.19 -14.34
C GLY A 358 -5.66 0.30 -13.87
N LEU A 359 -5.91 0.99 -12.75
CA LEU A 359 -7.27 1.23 -12.27
C LEU A 359 -8.12 2.02 -13.27
N LYS A 360 -7.53 3.00 -13.97
CA LYS A 360 -8.21 3.95 -14.86
C LYS A 360 -7.88 3.78 -16.35
N ALA A 361 -6.73 3.20 -16.68
CA ALA A 361 -6.33 2.87 -18.04
C ALA A 361 -5.50 1.57 -18.06
N ASP A 362 -5.36 0.94 -19.22
CA ASP A 362 -4.68 -0.36 -19.35
C ASP A 362 -3.16 -0.18 -19.50
N TYR A 363 -2.47 -0.22 -18.36
CA TYR A 363 -1.01 -0.11 -18.32
C TYR A 363 -0.31 -1.18 -19.16
N PHE A 364 -0.81 -2.42 -19.14
CA PHE A 364 -0.14 -3.54 -19.78
C PHE A 364 -0.27 -3.48 -21.30
N ALA A 365 -1.40 -3.01 -21.81
CA ALA A 365 -1.58 -2.76 -23.24
C ALA A 365 -0.71 -1.60 -23.74
N ASP A 366 -0.57 -0.54 -22.95
CA ASP A 366 0.05 0.70 -23.39
C ASP A 366 1.59 0.75 -23.22
N ARG A 367 2.16 -0.03 -22.29
CA ARG A 367 3.60 0.03 -21.96
C ARG A 367 4.53 -0.53 -23.07
N GLY A 368 3.97 -1.13 -24.12
CA GLY A 368 4.73 -1.61 -25.28
C GLY A 368 5.63 -2.82 -25.00
N LEU A 369 5.32 -3.62 -23.97
CA LEU A 369 5.99 -4.88 -23.65
C LEU A 369 4.99 -6.04 -23.71
N GLU A 370 5.45 -7.19 -24.18
CA GLU A 370 4.70 -8.44 -24.09
C GLU A 370 4.39 -8.77 -22.62
N LEU A 371 3.23 -9.40 -22.39
CA LEU A 371 2.87 -9.90 -21.07
C LEU A 371 3.77 -11.07 -20.69
N THR A 372 4.35 -10.98 -19.51
CA THR A 372 5.14 -12.02 -18.85
C THR A 372 4.33 -12.69 -17.75
N VAL A 373 4.83 -13.80 -17.21
CA VAL A 373 4.20 -14.47 -16.07
C VAL A 373 4.14 -13.57 -14.84
N GLU A 374 5.13 -12.69 -14.66
CA GLU A 374 5.23 -11.79 -13.50
C GLU A 374 4.19 -10.66 -13.54
N ASP A 375 3.70 -10.32 -14.74
CA ASP A 375 2.65 -9.31 -14.90
C ASP A 375 1.31 -9.74 -14.34
N ASN A 376 1.11 -11.05 -14.11
CA ASN A 376 -0.07 -11.53 -13.42
C ASN A 376 -0.12 -11.04 -11.95
N GLY A 377 1.00 -10.61 -11.39
CA GLY A 377 1.09 -10.13 -10.01
C GLY A 377 0.54 -11.17 -9.04
N ARG A 378 -0.35 -10.73 -8.15
CA ARG A 378 -0.97 -11.56 -7.11
C ARG A 378 -1.73 -12.78 -7.66
N TYR A 379 -2.29 -12.70 -8.87
CA TYR A 379 -2.97 -13.84 -9.49
C TYR A 379 -2.09 -15.08 -9.59
N LYS A 380 -0.77 -14.92 -9.74
CA LYS A 380 0.18 -16.04 -9.77
C LYS A 380 0.07 -16.93 -8.53
N GLU A 381 -0.25 -16.32 -7.39
CA GLU A 381 -0.37 -16.99 -6.09
C GLU A 381 -1.79 -17.46 -5.79
N THR A 382 -2.80 -16.68 -6.18
CA THR A 382 -4.20 -16.93 -5.76
C THR A 382 -5.04 -17.66 -6.80
N GLN A 383 -4.69 -17.54 -8.08
CA GLN A 383 -5.48 -18.00 -9.22
C GLN A 383 -6.90 -17.38 -9.29
N LEU A 384 -7.16 -16.31 -8.52
CA LEU A 384 -8.43 -15.59 -8.53
C LEU A 384 -8.34 -14.42 -9.52
N GLU A 385 -9.19 -14.41 -10.55
CA GLU A 385 -9.12 -13.40 -11.63
C GLU A 385 -9.09 -11.94 -11.13
N ARG A 386 -9.78 -11.66 -10.02
CA ARG A 386 -9.80 -10.34 -9.36
C ARG A 386 -8.42 -9.84 -8.90
N ASP A 387 -7.46 -10.75 -8.71
CA ASP A 387 -6.09 -10.48 -8.29
C ASP A 387 -5.13 -10.31 -9.46
N ARG A 388 -5.59 -10.52 -10.71
CA ARG A 388 -4.76 -10.31 -11.89
C ARG A 388 -4.33 -8.86 -11.96
N HIS A 389 -3.03 -8.66 -12.19
CA HIS A 389 -2.40 -7.34 -12.24
C HIS A 389 -2.48 -6.55 -10.93
N ARG A 390 -2.82 -7.20 -9.80
CA ARG A 390 -2.68 -6.59 -8.48
C ARG A 390 -1.30 -6.84 -7.93
N PHE A 391 -0.70 -5.79 -7.38
CA PHE A 391 0.62 -5.83 -6.76
C PHE A 391 0.55 -5.20 -5.38
N LYS A 392 1.43 -5.63 -4.49
CA LYS A 392 1.68 -4.88 -3.26
C LYS A 392 2.10 -3.47 -3.64
N THR A 393 1.40 -2.47 -3.14
CA THR A 393 1.80 -1.07 -3.32
C THR A 393 3.21 -0.88 -2.74
N PRO A 394 4.22 -0.43 -3.51
CA PRO A 394 5.56 -0.24 -2.97
C PRO A 394 5.59 0.93 -1.98
N GLY A 395 6.45 0.84 -0.97
CA GLY A 395 6.77 2.00 -0.13
C GLY A 395 7.51 3.06 -0.94
N LEU A 396 7.21 4.34 -0.73
CA LEU A 396 7.86 5.46 -1.45
C LEU A 396 9.04 6.06 -0.70
N ARG A 397 9.39 5.51 0.45
CA ARG A 397 10.60 5.91 1.20
C ARG A 397 11.83 5.59 0.35
N ASN A 398 12.75 6.54 0.28
CA ASN A 398 13.97 6.46 -0.54
C ASN A 398 13.75 6.31 -2.05
N VAL A 399 12.53 6.55 -2.59
CA VAL A 399 12.22 6.35 -4.01
C VAL A 399 13.11 7.14 -4.97
N ALA A 400 13.70 8.25 -4.52
CA ALA A 400 14.65 9.02 -5.32
C ALA A 400 15.97 8.27 -5.63
N LEU A 401 16.24 7.15 -4.94
CA LEU A 401 17.48 6.37 -5.04
C LEU A 401 17.28 4.98 -5.66
N THR A 402 16.05 4.63 -6.06
CA THR A 402 15.70 3.25 -6.44
C THR A 402 15.19 3.14 -7.88
N ALA A 403 15.77 3.91 -8.79
CA ALA A 403 15.45 3.80 -10.21
C ALA A 403 16.06 2.51 -10.80
N PRO A 404 15.47 1.93 -11.87
CA PRO A 404 14.21 2.30 -12.49
C PRO A 404 12.99 1.85 -11.67
N TYR A 405 11.80 2.28 -12.08
CA TYR A 405 10.56 2.19 -11.32
C TYR A 405 9.54 1.24 -11.95
N LEU A 406 8.51 0.90 -11.16
CA LEU A 406 7.50 -0.13 -11.43
C LEU A 406 8.08 -1.55 -11.35
N HIS A 407 7.22 -2.57 -11.30
CA HIS A 407 7.68 -3.95 -11.13
C HIS A 407 8.50 -4.47 -12.32
N ASP A 408 8.33 -3.86 -13.48
CA ASP A 408 9.02 -4.19 -14.73
C ASP A 408 10.19 -3.25 -15.06
N GLY A 409 10.45 -2.24 -14.23
CA GLY A 409 11.53 -1.27 -14.42
C GLY A 409 11.41 -0.44 -15.71
N THR A 410 10.21 -0.27 -16.26
CA THR A 410 9.98 0.46 -17.52
C THR A 410 10.12 1.97 -17.39
N ALA A 411 9.74 2.53 -16.24
CA ALA A 411 9.89 3.96 -15.96
C ALA A 411 11.32 4.24 -15.45
N LYS A 412 12.12 4.96 -16.23
CA LYS A 412 13.54 5.19 -15.96
C LYS A 412 13.78 6.37 -15.03
N THR A 413 12.83 7.32 -15.00
CA THR A 413 12.91 8.48 -14.11
C THR A 413 11.70 8.57 -13.19
N LEU A 414 11.87 9.34 -12.11
CA LEU A 414 10.80 9.49 -11.13
C LEU A 414 9.63 10.28 -11.73
N GLU A 415 9.92 11.21 -12.65
CA GLU A 415 8.93 11.92 -13.45
C GLU A 415 8.09 10.95 -14.29
N GLU A 416 8.73 10.01 -15.00
CA GLU A 416 8.02 8.99 -15.80
C GLU A 416 7.14 8.10 -14.92
N ALA A 417 7.61 7.72 -13.73
CA ALA A 417 6.83 6.93 -12.78
C ALA A 417 5.62 7.71 -12.24
N VAL A 418 5.78 9.00 -11.90
CA VAL A 418 4.69 9.87 -11.45
C VAL A 418 3.67 10.09 -12.56
N ASP A 419 4.12 10.34 -13.79
CA ASP A 419 3.24 10.50 -14.96
C ASP A 419 2.45 9.21 -15.23
N ALA A 420 3.10 8.04 -15.16
CA ALA A 420 2.43 6.76 -15.29
C ALA A 420 1.36 6.55 -14.21
N MET A 421 1.66 6.83 -12.93
CA MET A 421 0.66 6.73 -11.86
C MET A 421 -0.52 7.68 -12.06
N ALA A 422 -0.27 8.91 -12.50
CA ALA A 422 -1.34 9.88 -12.78
C ALA A 422 -2.27 9.40 -13.90
N VAL A 423 -1.73 8.85 -14.98
CA VAL A 423 -2.52 8.32 -16.10
C VAL A 423 -3.25 7.03 -15.71
N TYR A 424 -2.53 6.03 -15.22
CA TYR A 424 -3.07 4.68 -15.06
C TYR A 424 -3.87 4.47 -13.77
N GLN A 425 -3.61 5.24 -12.72
CA GLN A 425 -4.28 5.09 -11.43
C GLN A 425 -5.28 6.21 -11.11
N VAL A 426 -4.96 7.45 -11.48
CA VAL A 426 -5.82 8.61 -11.21
C VAL A 426 -6.74 8.91 -12.39
N GLY A 427 -6.28 8.66 -13.61
CA GLY A 427 -7.04 8.84 -14.84
C GLY A 427 -6.92 10.24 -15.44
N ALA A 428 -5.93 11.01 -15.03
CA ALA A 428 -5.68 12.35 -15.53
C ALA A 428 -4.17 12.64 -15.57
N PRO A 429 -3.61 13.09 -16.72
CA PRO A 429 -2.22 13.50 -16.77
C PRO A 429 -1.98 14.75 -15.93
N LEU A 430 -0.80 14.85 -15.33
CA LEU A 430 -0.37 16.03 -14.58
C LEU A 430 0.20 17.10 -15.52
N SER A 431 0.08 18.36 -15.11
CA SER A 431 0.93 19.40 -15.70
C SER A 431 2.39 19.15 -15.31
N THR A 432 3.34 19.55 -16.16
CA THR A 432 4.77 19.47 -15.84
C THR A 432 5.09 20.15 -14.50
N ALA A 433 4.50 21.31 -14.23
CA ALA A 433 4.73 22.04 -12.99
C ALA A 433 4.22 21.27 -11.75
N ASP A 434 3.06 20.62 -11.83
CA ASP A 434 2.51 19.86 -10.71
C ASP A 434 3.28 18.55 -10.48
N ARG A 435 3.64 17.86 -11.57
CA ARG A 435 4.51 16.68 -11.51
C ARG A 435 5.84 17.01 -10.85
N ASP A 436 6.50 18.09 -11.27
CA ASP A 436 7.81 18.46 -10.74
C ASP A 436 7.74 18.81 -9.24
N LYS A 437 6.64 19.40 -8.77
CA LYS A 437 6.37 19.61 -7.33
C LYS A 437 6.18 18.28 -6.58
N ILE A 438 5.41 17.35 -7.13
CA ILE A 438 5.25 16.01 -6.54
C ILE A 438 6.61 15.30 -6.47
N VAL A 439 7.41 15.35 -7.54
CA VAL A 439 8.76 14.79 -7.56
C VAL A 439 9.67 15.45 -6.52
N ALA A 440 9.57 16.78 -6.33
CA ALA A 440 10.29 17.48 -5.27
C ALA A 440 9.89 16.96 -3.88
N PHE A 441 8.59 16.75 -3.63
CA PHE A 441 8.11 16.08 -2.42
C PHE A 441 8.69 14.66 -2.28
N LEU A 442 8.64 13.82 -3.31
CA LEU A 442 9.15 12.45 -3.23
C LEU A 442 10.65 12.40 -2.90
N LYS A 443 11.44 13.38 -3.38
CA LYS A 443 12.86 13.54 -3.00
C LYS A 443 13.07 13.92 -1.54
N THR A 444 12.05 14.36 -0.82
CA THR A 444 12.12 14.61 0.63
C THR A 444 11.98 13.33 1.47
N LEU A 445 11.62 12.20 0.84
CA LEU A 445 11.36 10.90 1.48
C LEU A 445 12.62 10.04 1.66
N THR A 446 13.78 10.50 1.20
CA THR A 446 15.08 9.85 1.48
C THR A 446 15.46 10.09 2.93
N GLY A 447 15.63 9.00 3.68
CA GLY A 447 15.96 9.04 5.11
C GLY A 447 17.44 8.83 5.40
N GLU A 448 17.73 8.57 6.66
CA GLU A 448 19.07 8.32 7.19
C GLU A 448 19.20 6.86 7.64
N TYR A 449 20.30 6.21 7.27
CA TYR A 449 20.68 4.90 7.82
C TYR A 449 21.90 5.08 8.72
N GLN A 450 21.81 4.61 9.98
CA GLN A 450 22.86 4.78 10.99
C GLN A 450 23.32 6.24 11.18
N GLY A 451 22.38 7.19 11.07
CA GLY A 451 22.64 8.62 11.22
C GLY A 451 23.34 9.27 10.03
N GLN A 452 23.48 8.56 8.91
CA GLN A 452 24.00 9.12 7.65
C GLN A 452 22.87 9.21 6.61
N PRO A 453 22.75 10.33 5.88
CA PRO A 453 21.84 10.41 4.73
C PRO A 453 22.14 9.30 3.72
N LEU A 454 21.10 8.59 3.28
CA LEU A 454 21.27 7.44 2.39
C LEU A 454 21.88 7.83 1.03
N ASP A 455 21.58 9.04 0.54
CA ASP A 455 22.12 9.61 -0.69
C ASP A 455 23.60 10.05 -0.57
N ALA A 456 24.13 10.12 0.64
CA ALA A 456 25.53 10.41 0.92
C ALA A 456 26.36 9.15 1.24
N MET A 457 25.73 7.97 1.34
CA MET A 457 26.43 6.73 1.60
C MET A 457 27.38 6.40 0.45
N LYS A 458 28.62 6.05 0.81
CA LYS A 458 29.62 5.56 -0.16
C LYS A 458 29.65 4.05 -0.09
N LYS A 459 29.95 3.43 -1.22
CA LYS A 459 30.29 2.01 -1.28
C LYS A 459 31.47 1.76 -0.33
N ILE A 460 31.27 0.86 0.64
CA ILE A 460 32.29 0.49 1.63
C ILE A 460 33.31 -0.43 0.98
#